data_AF-A0A8J6AX33-F1
#
_entry.id   AF-A0A8J6AX33-F1
#
_cell.length_a   1.000
_cell.length_b   1.000
_cell.length_c   1.000
_cell.angle_alpha   90.00
_cell.angle_beta   90.00
_cell.angle_gamma   90.00
#
_symmetry.space_group_name_H-M   'P 1'
#
loop_
_entity.id
_entity.type
_entity.pdbx_description
1 polymer ?
#
loop_
_entity_poly.entity_id
_entity_poly.type
_entity_poly.pdbx_seq_one_letter_code
_entity_poly.pdbx_strand_id
1 'polypeptide(L)'
;VSQYTFAMCSYREKKSEPQELMQLEGYTVDYTDPHPGLQGGQMFFNAVKEGDTVIFASDDEQDRILWVQAMYRATGQSYKPIPAIQTHKLNPKGGSLHADAQLYADRFQKHGVEEFISANPCKLDHAFLFRILQRQTLDHRLNDSYSCLGWFSPGQVFVLDEYCARYGVRGCHRHLCYLTELMEHSENGAVIDPTLLHYSFAFCASHVHGNRPDGIGTVSIEEKERFEEIKERLSSLLENQISHFRYCFPFGRPEGALKATLSLLERVLMKDIATPIPAEEVKKVVRKCLEKAALINYTRLTEYAKIEVSNCRGVGESQQCLLTEFSVRSPFLSRTNLYHGKGKCLIKISAGELKSFFLFIALICLLGLCLNERPRIRA
;
A
#
# COMPACT_ATOMS: atom_id res chain seq x y z
N VAL A 1 -26.01 -41.34 -11.47
CA VAL A 1 -25.68 -40.16 -12.30
C VAL A 1 -24.74 -40.61 -13.39
N SER A 2 -25.03 -40.32 -14.65
CA SER A 2 -24.19 -40.65 -15.82
C SER A 2 -23.68 -39.36 -16.47
N GLN A 3 -22.87 -39.44 -17.53
CA GLN A 3 -22.43 -38.24 -18.29
C GLN A 3 -23.59 -37.37 -18.82
N TYR A 4 -24.79 -37.96 -18.99
CA TYR A 4 -25.96 -37.26 -19.54
C TYR A 4 -27.20 -37.40 -18.66
N THR A 5 -27.08 -38.01 -17.47
CA THR A 5 -28.21 -38.26 -16.56
C THR A 5 -27.91 -37.66 -15.19
N PHE A 6 -28.62 -36.58 -14.86
CA PHE A 6 -28.47 -35.84 -13.61
C PHE A 6 -29.63 -36.12 -12.65
N ALA A 7 -29.39 -35.90 -11.36
CA ALA A 7 -30.40 -36.01 -10.31
C ALA A 7 -30.19 -34.92 -9.26
N MET A 8 -31.31 -34.43 -8.71
CA MET A 8 -31.33 -33.60 -7.51
C MET A 8 -31.36 -34.52 -6.29
N CYS A 9 -30.44 -34.31 -5.35
CA CYS A 9 -30.28 -35.16 -4.18
C CYS A 9 -30.28 -34.28 -2.93
N SER A 10 -31.22 -34.52 -2.01
CA SER A 10 -31.27 -33.86 -0.71
C SER A 10 -30.56 -34.73 0.33
N TYR A 11 -29.54 -34.19 0.98
CA TYR A 11 -28.77 -34.88 2.02
C TYR A 11 -29.04 -34.24 3.38
N ARG A 12 -29.25 -35.08 4.41
CA ARG A 12 -29.23 -34.61 5.80
C ARG A 12 -27.79 -34.55 6.30
N GLU A 13 -27.54 -33.62 7.22
CA GLU A 13 -26.24 -33.52 7.89
C GLU A 13 -25.80 -34.89 8.44
N LYS A 14 -24.53 -35.23 8.17
CA LYS A 14 -23.85 -36.43 8.68
C LYS A 14 -24.39 -37.78 8.16
N LYS A 15 -25.09 -37.80 7.03
CA LYS A 15 -25.46 -39.05 6.33
C LYS A 15 -24.90 -39.09 4.91
N SER A 16 -24.40 -40.25 4.49
CA SER A 16 -23.80 -40.48 3.18
C SER A 16 -24.82 -40.82 2.09
N GLU A 17 -26.03 -41.23 2.46
CA GLU A 17 -27.10 -41.56 1.53
C GLU A 17 -28.10 -40.40 1.40
N PRO A 18 -28.57 -40.09 0.17
CA PRO A 18 -29.55 -39.05 -0.03
C PRO A 18 -30.89 -39.46 0.58
N GLN A 19 -31.56 -38.54 1.27
CA GLN A 19 -32.89 -38.75 1.81
C GLN A 19 -33.95 -38.71 0.69
N GLU A 20 -33.78 -37.78 -0.24
CA GLU A 20 -34.65 -37.62 -1.41
C GLU A 20 -33.78 -37.54 -2.65
N LEU A 21 -34.20 -38.22 -3.71
CA LEU A 21 -33.51 -38.26 -4.99
C LEU A 21 -34.55 -38.13 -6.11
N MET A 22 -34.35 -37.13 -6.97
CA MET A 22 -35.19 -36.88 -8.13
C MET A 22 -34.32 -36.85 -9.39
N GLN A 23 -34.55 -37.78 -10.31
CA GLN A 23 -33.85 -37.78 -11.60
C GLN A 23 -34.42 -36.68 -12.51
N LEU A 24 -33.54 -35.90 -13.11
CA LEU A 24 -33.90 -34.76 -13.98
C LEU A 24 -34.20 -35.16 -15.43
N GLU A 25 -34.08 -36.45 -15.75
CA GLU A 25 -34.36 -36.95 -17.09
C GLU A 25 -35.83 -36.78 -17.47
N GLY A 26 -36.07 -36.09 -18.59
CA GLY A 26 -37.41 -35.80 -19.11
C GLY A 26 -38.15 -34.67 -18.39
N TYR A 27 -37.51 -33.99 -17.43
CA TYR A 27 -38.04 -32.75 -16.86
C TYR A 27 -37.72 -31.55 -17.76
N THR A 28 -38.56 -30.53 -17.73
CA THR A 28 -38.26 -29.20 -18.26
C THR A 28 -38.31 -28.19 -17.12
N VAL A 29 -37.31 -27.32 -17.01
CA VAL A 29 -37.24 -26.26 -16.02
C VAL A 29 -37.72 -24.93 -16.62
N ASP A 30 -38.49 -24.16 -15.86
CA ASP A 30 -38.92 -22.81 -16.25
C ASP A 30 -39.05 -21.84 -15.06
N TYR A 31 -39.00 -20.55 -15.36
CA TYR A 31 -39.28 -19.49 -14.40
C TYR A 31 -40.77 -19.44 -14.10
N THR A 32 -41.12 -19.26 -12.83
CA THR A 32 -42.53 -19.14 -12.42
C THR A 32 -42.75 -17.89 -11.57
N ASP A 33 -43.99 -17.41 -11.59
CA ASP A 33 -44.40 -16.37 -10.66
C ASP A 33 -44.37 -16.86 -9.20
N PRO A 34 -44.27 -15.94 -8.23
CA PRO A 34 -44.33 -16.27 -6.83
C PRO A 34 -45.62 -17.00 -6.47
N HIS A 35 -45.51 -18.13 -5.77
CA HIS A 35 -46.65 -18.92 -5.33
C HIS A 35 -47.06 -18.52 -3.91
N PRO A 36 -48.20 -17.82 -3.71
CA PRO A 36 -48.66 -17.42 -2.38
C PRO A 36 -49.08 -18.66 -1.60
N GLY A 37 -48.25 -19.09 -0.65
CA GLY A 37 -48.51 -20.24 0.22
C GLY A 37 -47.31 -21.14 0.49
N LEU A 38 -46.22 -21.01 -0.27
CA LEU A 38 -44.97 -21.73 -0.04
C LEU A 38 -44.00 -20.86 0.78
N GLN A 39 -43.45 -21.40 1.86
CA GLN A 39 -42.44 -20.75 2.70
C GLN A 39 -41.05 -21.27 2.34
N GLY A 40 -40.03 -20.40 2.25
CA GLY A 40 -38.63 -20.81 2.11
C GLY A 40 -37.81 -20.15 0.99
N GLY A 41 -38.39 -19.23 0.21
CA GLY A 41 -37.64 -18.44 -0.78
C GLY A 41 -38.51 -17.32 -1.39
N GLN A 42 -37.87 -16.35 -2.04
CA GLN A 42 -38.53 -15.19 -2.66
C GLN A 42 -38.72 -15.35 -4.17
N MET A 43 -37.85 -16.12 -4.82
CA MET A 43 -37.84 -16.33 -6.26
C MET A 43 -38.15 -17.78 -6.57
N PHE A 44 -39.02 -18.03 -7.55
CA PHE A 44 -39.53 -19.37 -7.84
C PHE A 44 -39.23 -19.81 -9.28
N PHE A 45 -39.05 -21.12 -9.43
CA PHE A 45 -38.93 -21.82 -10.70
C PHE A 45 -39.46 -23.24 -10.52
N ASN A 46 -39.91 -23.88 -11.60
CA ASN A 46 -40.46 -25.23 -11.54
C ASN A 46 -39.72 -26.18 -12.48
N ALA A 47 -39.79 -27.47 -12.16
CA ALA A 47 -39.45 -28.56 -13.06
C ALA A 47 -40.73 -29.36 -13.34
N VAL A 48 -41.08 -29.50 -14.61
CA VAL A 48 -42.30 -30.19 -15.06
C VAL A 48 -41.93 -31.41 -15.88
N LYS A 49 -42.58 -32.53 -15.59
CA LYS A 49 -42.54 -33.78 -16.37
C LYS A 49 -43.97 -34.30 -16.45
N GLU A 50 -44.34 -35.07 -17.46
CA GLU A 50 -45.73 -35.54 -17.67
C GLU A 50 -46.42 -36.02 -16.37
N GLY A 51 -47.35 -35.21 -15.83
CA GLY A 51 -48.08 -35.51 -14.59
C GLY A 51 -47.37 -35.21 -13.28
N ASP A 52 -46.14 -34.68 -13.31
CA ASP A 52 -45.33 -34.31 -12.16
C ASP A 52 -44.86 -32.84 -12.25
N THR A 53 -44.91 -32.11 -11.15
CA THR A 53 -44.49 -30.71 -11.09
C THR A 53 -43.86 -30.44 -9.74
N VAL A 54 -42.58 -30.09 -9.79
CA VAL A 54 -41.78 -29.78 -8.59
C VAL A 54 -41.44 -28.30 -8.63
N ILE A 55 -41.76 -27.59 -7.55
CA ILE A 55 -41.49 -26.16 -7.40
C ILE A 55 -40.28 -25.98 -6.51
N PHE A 56 -39.33 -25.17 -6.97
CA PHE A 56 -38.14 -24.76 -6.23
C PHE A 56 -38.22 -23.27 -5.90
N ALA A 57 -37.57 -22.90 -4.81
CA ALA A 57 -37.47 -21.51 -4.38
C ALA A 57 -36.01 -21.17 -4.02
N SER A 58 -35.59 -19.95 -4.32
CA SER A 58 -34.32 -19.35 -3.90
C SER A 58 -34.55 -18.00 -3.22
N ASP A 59 -33.58 -17.55 -2.42
CA ASP A 59 -33.68 -16.28 -1.70
C ASP A 59 -33.46 -15.06 -2.59
N ASP A 60 -32.63 -15.18 -3.63
CA ASP A 60 -32.34 -14.11 -4.57
C ASP A 60 -32.44 -14.56 -6.04
N GLU A 61 -32.54 -13.56 -6.93
CA GLU A 61 -32.72 -13.75 -8.37
C GLU A 61 -31.49 -14.36 -9.05
N GLN A 62 -30.29 -14.05 -8.56
CA GLN A 62 -29.05 -14.52 -9.18
C GLN A 62 -28.88 -16.02 -8.95
N ASP A 63 -29.17 -16.50 -7.75
CA ASP A 63 -29.18 -17.93 -7.44
C ASP A 63 -30.24 -18.67 -8.27
N ARG A 64 -31.44 -18.09 -8.43
CA ARG A 64 -32.47 -18.64 -9.34
C ARG A 64 -31.94 -18.83 -10.76
N ILE A 65 -31.31 -17.81 -11.33
CA ILE A 65 -30.77 -17.85 -12.70
C ILE A 65 -29.73 -18.96 -12.82
N LEU A 66 -28.83 -19.10 -11.84
CA LEU A 66 -27.80 -20.13 -11.83
C LEU A 66 -28.40 -21.54 -11.79
N TRP A 67 -29.38 -21.76 -10.91
CA TRP A 67 -30.08 -23.04 -10.80
C TRP A 67 -30.84 -23.40 -12.07
N VAL A 68 -31.59 -22.45 -12.64
CA VAL A 68 -32.34 -22.68 -13.89
C VAL A 68 -31.38 -23.00 -15.05
N GLN A 69 -30.24 -22.32 -15.15
CA GLN A 69 -29.23 -22.63 -16.18
C GLN A 69 -28.59 -24.01 -15.98
N ALA A 70 -28.28 -24.38 -14.74
CA ALA A 70 -27.73 -25.69 -14.42
C ALA A 70 -28.74 -26.81 -14.75
N MET A 71 -30.00 -26.63 -14.35
CA MET A 71 -31.08 -27.57 -14.62
C MET A 71 -31.42 -27.65 -16.12
N TYR A 72 -31.38 -26.54 -16.86
CA TYR A 72 -31.55 -26.52 -18.31
C TYR A 72 -30.51 -27.41 -19.01
N ARG A 73 -29.23 -27.31 -18.61
CA ARG A 73 -28.17 -28.17 -19.15
C ARG A 73 -28.34 -29.64 -18.72
N ALA A 74 -28.77 -29.85 -17.49
CA ALA A 74 -28.94 -31.18 -16.90
C ALA A 74 -30.14 -31.95 -17.47
N THR A 75 -31.22 -31.25 -17.81
CA THR A 75 -32.43 -31.81 -18.42
C THR A 75 -32.28 -32.02 -19.93
N GLY A 76 -31.48 -31.20 -20.60
CA GLY A 76 -31.34 -31.24 -22.05
C GLY A 76 -32.61 -30.80 -22.79
N GLN A 77 -33.50 -30.06 -22.13
CA GLN A 77 -34.71 -29.53 -22.76
C GLN A 77 -34.38 -28.69 -24.01
N SER A 78 -35.28 -28.71 -25.00
CA SER A 78 -35.04 -28.11 -26.31
C SER A 78 -35.10 -26.58 -26.34
N TYR A 79 -35.91 -25.97 -25.47
CA TYR A 79 -36.08 -24.53 -25.39
C TYR A 79 -35.37 -23.97 -24.15
N LYS A 80 -34.70 -22.83 -24.34
CA LYS A 80 -34.01 -22.14 -23.27
C LYS A 80 -35.01 -21.35 -22.41
N PRO A 81 -35.05 -21.54 -21.08
CA PRO A 81 -35.90 -20.75 -20.19
C PRO A 81 -35.51 -19.26 -20.25
N ILE A 82 -36.50 -18.38 -20.38
CA ILE A 82 -36.30 -16.93 -20.45
C ILE A 82 -36.86 -16.30 -19.17
N PRO A 83 -36.06 -15.53 -18.41
CA PRO A 83 -36.58 -14.80 -17.26
C PRO A 83 -37.66 -13.81 -17.71
N ALA A 84 -38.79 -13.78 -17.00
CA ALA A 84 -39.79 -12.74 -17.23
C ALA A 84 -39.16 -11.37 -16.92
N ILE A 85 -39.07 -10.50 -17.94
CA ILE A 85 -38.62 -9.12 -17.76
C ILE A 85 -39.66 -8.43 -16.88
N GLN A 86 -39.33 -8.22 -15.60
CA GLN A 86 -40.13 -7.34 -14.74
C GLN A 86 -40.03 -5.93 -15.31
N THR A 87 -41.00 -5.57 -16.13
CA THR A 87 -41.23 -4.20 -16.56
C THR A 87 -41.36 -3.33 -15.33
N HIS A 88 -40.48 -2.32 -15.25
CA HIS A 88 -40.45 -1.27 -14.23
C HIS A 88 -41.85 -0.89 -13.73
N LYS A 89 -42.22 -1.35 -12.53
CA LYS A 89 -43.27 -0.69 -11.76
C LYS A 89 -42.65 0.50 -11.04
N LEU A 90 -43.13 1.66 -11.45
CA LEU A 90 -42.84 2.99 -10.92
C LEU A 90 -42.85 3.03 -9.39
N ASN A 91 -41.85 3.72 -8.84
CA ASN A 91 -41.76 4.17 -7.44
C ASN A 91 -43.06 4.81 -6.94
N PRO A 92 -43.30 4.75 -5.62
CA PRO A 92 -43.31 6.02 -4.89
C PRO A 92 -42.51 5.99 -3.57
N LYS A 93 -41.57 6.93 -3.47
CA LYS A 93 -41.12 7.71 -2.30
C LYS A 93 -41.02 7.00 -0.93
N GLY A 94 -39.79 6.86 -0.45
CA GLY A 94 -39.46 6.75 0.98
C GLY A 94 -37.97 6.47 1.18
N GLY A 95 -37.23 7.41 1.78
CA GLY A 95 -35.77 7.47 1.72
C GLY A 95 -35.00 6.40 2.51
N SER A 96 -33.76 6.14 2.07
CA SER A 96 -32.62 5.75 2.89
C SER A 96 -31.35 5.78 2.03
N LEU A 97 -30.29 6.43 2.52
CA LEU A 97 -29.01 6.74 1.88
C LEU A 97 -28.09 5.52 1.67
N HIS A 98 -28.63 4.32 1.41
CA HIS A 98 -27.84 3.09 1.28
C HIS A 98 -27.97 2.38 -0.08
N ALA A 99 -28.84 2.85 -0.98
CA ALA A 99 -29.15 2.18 -2.24
C ALA A 99 -28.15 2.42 -3.39
N ASP A 100 -27.36 3.49 -3.35
CA ASP A 100 -26.44 3.80 -4.46
C ASP A 100 -25.23 2.85 -4.50
N ALA A 101 -24.71 2.37 -3.36
CA ALA A 101 -23.56 1.47 -3.36
C ALA A 101 -23.88 0.07 -3.93
N GLN A 102 -25.11 -0.44 -3.71
CA GLN A 102 -25.54 -1.75 -4.22
C GLN A 102 -25.91 -1.73 -5.70
N LEU A 103 -26.45 -0.61 -6.21
CA LEU A 103 -26.77 -0.47 -7.64
C LEU A 103 -25.53 -0.33 -8.54
N TYR A 104 -24.37 0.07 -7.98
CA TYR A 104 -23.09 0.04 -8.68
C TYR A 104 -22.43 -1.34 -8.64
N ALA A 105 -22.53 -2.07 -7.51
CA ALA A 105 -21.99 -3.42 -7.39
C ALA A 105 -22.76 -4.46 -8.25
N ASP A 106 -24.09 -4.36 -8.31
CA ASP A 106 -24.92 -5.32 -9.05
C ASP A 106 -24.92 -5.07 -10.57
N ARG A 107 -24.74 -3.81 -11.01
CA ARG A 107 -24.47 -3.50 -12.43
C ARG A 107 -23.08 -3.98 -12.88
N PHE A 108 -22.09 -3.98 -12.00
CA PHE A 108 -20.75 -4.51 -12.30
C PHE A 108 -20.76 -6.03 -12.51
N GLN A 109 -21.62 -6.77 -11.79
CA GLN A 109 -21.65 -8.23 -11.87
C GLN A 109 -22.42 -8.78 -13.08
N LYS A 110 -23.45 -8.11 -13.59
CA LYS A 110 -24.32 -8.69 -14.65
C LYS A 110 -23.94 -8.36 -16.09
N HIS A 111 -23.15 -7.31 -16.36
CA HIS A 111 -22.77 -6.95 -17.75
C HIS A 111 -21.28 -6.62 -17.94
N GLY A 112 -20.47 -6.54 -16.88
CA GLY A 112 -19.04 -6.22 -17.00
C GLY A 112 -18.14 -7.46 -17.11
N VAL A 113 -18.42 -8.52 -16.34
CA VAL A 113 -17.50 -9.66 -16.21
C VAL A 113 -17.42 -10.52 -17.49
N GLU A 114 -18.53 -10.72 -18.20
CA GLU A 114 -18.52 -11.47 -19.47
C GLU A 114 -17.69 -10.78 -20.56
N GLU A 115 -17.68 -9.45 -20.59
CA GLU A 115 -16.84 -8.67 -21.51
C GLU A 115 -15.35 -8.86 -21.17
N PHE A 116 -14.98 -8.87 -19.88
CA PHE A 116 -13.61 -9.15 -19.45
C PHE A 116 -13.18 -10.61 -19.70
N ILE A 117 -14.10 -11.58 -19.56
CA ILE A 117 -13.81 -13.00 -19.83
C ILE A 117 -13.67 -13.26 -21.33
N SER A 118 -14.42 -12.56 -22.18
CA SER A 118 -14.39 -12.70 -23.63
C SER A 118 -13.39 -11.78 -24.33
N ALA A 119 -12.83 -10.78 -23.62
CA ALA A 119 -11.80 -9.90 -24.14
C ALA A 119 -10.57 -10.70 -24.56
N ASN A 120 -10.04 -10.41 -25.75
CA ASN A 120 -8.81 -11.02 -26.22
C ASN A 120 -7.62 -10.42 -25.45
N PRO A 121 -6.90 -11.19 -24.62
CA PRO A 121 -5.81 -10.66 -23.80
C PRO A 121 -4.75 -9.96 -24.66
N CYS A 122 -4.42 -10.49 -25.84
CA CYS A 122 -3.38 -9.96 -26.72
C CYS A 122 -3.66 -8.54 -27.25
N LYS A 123 -4.88 -8.02 -27.11
CA LYS A 123 -5.25 -6.67 -27.56
C LYS A 123 -5.21 -5.63 -26.45
N LEU A 124 -4.94 -6.04 -25.21
CA LEU A 124 -4.97 -5.16 -24.05
C LEU A 124 -3.58 -4.58 -23.76
N ASP A 125 -3.56 -3.36 -23.22
CA ASP A 125 -2.33 -2.77 -22.70
C ASP A 125 -1.99 -3.39 -21.33
N HIS A 126 -1.24 -4.48 -21.38
CA HIS A 126 -0.81 -5.18 -20.18
C HIS A 126 0.17 -4.38 -19.32
N ALA A 127 0.90 -3.40 -19.87
CA ALA A 127 1.79 -2.55 -19.09
C ALA A 127 0.98 -1.59 -18.20
N PHE A 128 -0.12 -1.03 -18.73
CA PHE A 128 -1.06 -0.23 -17.96
C PHE A 128 -1.85 -1.06 -16.94
N LEU A 129 -2.41 -2.21 -17.36
CA LEU A 129 -3.16 -3.09 -16.46
C LEU A 129 -2.28 -3.61 -15.32
N PHE A 130 -1.03 -3.97 -15.60
CA PHE A 130 -0.08 -4.38 -14.57
C PHE A 130 0.19 -3.28 -13.56
N ARG A 131 0.31 -2.01 -14.00
CA ARG A 131 0.48 -0.88 -13.09
C ARG A 131 -0.68 -0.79 -12.10
N ILE A 132 -1.92 -0.91 -12.58
CA ILE A 132 -3.11 -0.90 -11.72
C ILE A 132 -3.06 -2.08 -10.74
N LEU A 133 -2.80 -3.29 -11.25
CA LEU A 133 -2.72 -4.50 -10.43
C LEU A 133 -1.66 -4.37 -9.33
N GLN A 134 -0.45 -3.91 -9.68
CA GLN A 134 0.66 -3.71 -8.75
C GLN A 134 0.31 -2.68 -7.68
N ARG A 135 -0.29 -1.55 -8.07
CA ARG A 135 -0.74 -0.52 -7.13
C ARG A 135 -1.76 -1.05 -6.15
N GLN A 136 -2.84 -1.68 -6.64
CA GLN A 136 -3.89 -2.24 -5.79
C GLN A 136 -3.35 -3.33 -4.84
N THR A 137 -2.38 -4.13 -5.32
CA THR A 137 -1.69 -5.12 -4.50
C THR A 137 -0.88 -4.46 -3.37
N LEU A 138 -0.21 -3.34 -3.66
CA LEU A 138 0.56 -2.58 -2.68
C LEU A 138 -0.35 -1.91 -1.66
N ASP A 139 -1.41 -1.24 -2.12
CA ASP A 139 -2.42 -0.60 -1.28
C ASP A 139 -3.02 -1.61 -0.30
N HIS A 140 -3.40 -2.80 -0.79
CA HIS A 140 -3.89 -3.89 0.06
C HIS A 140 -2.86 -4.31 1.11
N ARG A 141 -1.58 -4.41 0.74
CA ARG A 141 -0.52 -4.82 1.67
C ARG A 141 -0.19 -3.79 2.71
N LEU A 142 -0.16 -2.51 2.36
CA LEU A 142 0.12 -1.41 3.30
C LEU A 142 -1.02 -1.20 4.30
N ASN A 143 -2.24 -1.63 3.95
CA ASN A 143 -3.40 -1.62 4.84
C ASN A 143 -3.48 -2.85 5.77
N ASP A 144 -2.63 -3.87 5.59
CA ASP A 144 -2.56 -5.02 6.48
C ASP A 144 -1.94 -4.60 7.84
N SER A 145 -2.43 -5.18 8.94
CA SER A 145 -2.02 -4.83 10.31
C SER A 145 -0.57 -5.22 10.63
N TYR A 146 0.07 -6.02 9.75
CA TYR A 146 1.44 -6.47 9.87
C TYR A 146 2.38 -5.63 9.00
N SER A 147 3.48 -5.17 9.59
CA SER A 147 4.48 -4.25 9.02
C SER A 147 5.18 -4.79 7.77
N CYS A 148 4.49 -4.79 6.63
CA CYS A 148 5.06 -5.20 5.35
C CYS A 148 6.10 -4.20 4.85
N LEU A 149 6.10 -2.95 5.32
CA LEU A 149 7.04 -1.88 4.96
C LEU A 149 7.19 -1.71 3.43
N GLY A 150 6.12 -2.00 2.68
CA GLY A 150 6.09 -2.01 1.22
C GLY A 150 6.40 -3.36 0.57
N TRP A 151 6.94 -4.36 1.28
CA TRP A 151 7.25 -5.66 0.71
C TRP A 151 6.00 -6.48 0.36
N PHE A 152 5.93 -6.95 -0.89
CA PHE A 152 4.98 -7.96 -1.30
C PHE A 152 5.27 -9.30 -0.61
N SER A 153 4.21 -10.07 -0.33
CA SER A 153 4.36 -11.46 0.12
C SER A 153 4.91 -12.35 -1.01
N PRO A 154 5.57 -13.49 -0.70
CA PRO A 154 6.07 -14.41 -1.72
C PRO A 154 5.00 -14.85 -2.73
N GLY A 155 3.76 -15.07 -2.28
CA GLY A 155 2.65 -15.43 -3.16
C GLY A 155 2.23 -14.30 -4.11
N GLN A 156 2.26 -13.04 -3.64
CA GLN A 156 1.98 -11.89 -4.50
C GLN A 156 3.08 -11.66 -5.53
N VAL A 157 4.35 -11.77 -5.12
CA VAL A 157 5.49 -11.69 -6.05
C VAL A 157 5.34 -12.74 -7.13
N PHE A 158 5.04 -13.99 -6.76
CA PHE A 158 4.82 -15.08 -7.71
C PHE A 158 3.71 -14.75 -8.74
N VAL A 159 2.56 -14.28 -8.28
CA VAL A 159 1.42 -13.94 -9.17
C VAL A 159 1.77 -12.77 -10.09
N LEU A 160 2.43 -11.73 -9.58
CA LEU A 160 2.85 -10.59 -10.38
C LEU A 160 3.91 -10.98 -11.42
N ASP A 161 4.87 -11.82 -11.04
CA ASP A 161 5.91 -12.31 -11.94
C ASP A 161 5.34 -13.22 -13.04
N GLU A 162 4.41 -14.13 -12.70
CA GLU A 162 3.69 -14.96 -13.67
C GLU A 162 2.91 -14.12 -14.68
N TYR A 163 2.20 -13.08 -14.23
CA TYR A 163 1.51 -12.15 -15.13
C TYR A 163 2.50 -11.48 -16.10
N CYS A 164 3.63 -11.02 -15.59
CA CYS A 164 4.65 -10.36 -16.42
C CYS A 164 5.28 -11.30 -17.44
N ALA A 165 5.55 -12.55 -17.04
CA ALA A 165 6.11 -13.57 -17.92
C ALA A 165 5.13 -13.94 -19.04
N ARG A 166 3.82 -14.02 -18.75
CA ARG A 166 2.79 -14.36 -19.75
C ARG A 166 2.52 -13.24 -20.74
N TYR A 167 2.50 -12.00 -20.28
CA TYR A 167 2.06 -10.85 -21.09
C TYR A 167 3.19 -9.90 -21.52
N GLY A 168 4.44 -10.24 -21.22
CA GLY A 168 5.61 -9.50 -21.70
C GLY A 168 5.80 -8.12 -21.07
N VAL A 169 5.40 -7.94 -19.80
CA VAL A 169 5.58 -6.65 -19.11
C VAL A 169 7.06 -6.47 -18.74
N ARG A 170 7.69 -5.44 -19.30
CA ARG A 170 9.13 -5.16 -19.13
C ARG A 170 9.48 -4.89 -17.66
N GLY A 171 10.56 -5.50 -17.18
CA GLY A 171 11.01 -5.37 -15.79
C GLY A 171 11.26 -3.91 -15.35
N CYS A 172 11.88 -3.08 -16.22
CA CYS A 172 12.15 -1.68 -15.91
C CYS A 172 10.86 -0.91 -15.62
N HIS A 173 9.86 -0.99 -16.50
CA HIS A 173 8.52 -0.44 -16.28
C HIS A 173 7.90 -0.87 -14.94
N ARG A 174 8.01 -2.15 -14.56
CA ARG A 174 7.49 -2.63 -13.26
C ARG A 174 8.13 -1.93 -12.08
N HIS A 175 9.45 -1.76 -12.10
CA HIS A 175 10.18 -1.12 -11.00
C HIS A 175 10.00 0.39 -11.00
N LEU A 176 9.85 1.04 -12.15
CA LEU A 176 9.50 2.46 -12.24
C LEU A 176 8.12 2.71 -11.62
N CYS A 177 7.10 1.94 -12.02
CA CYS A 177 5.76 2.03 -11.43
C CYS A 177 5.83 1.79 -9.91
N TYR A 178 6.52 0.73 -9.49
CA TYR A 178 6.64 0.41 -8.08
C TYR A 178 7.33 1.51 -7.26
N LEU A 179 8.41 2.10 -7.77
CA LEU A 179 9.09 3.22 -7.11
C LEU A 179 8.17 4.42 -6.96
N THR A 180 7.40 4.76 -8.00
CA THR A 180 6.42 5.86 -7.93
C THR A 180 5.43 5.62 -6.80
N GLU A 181 4.82 4.44 -6.74
CA GLU A 181 3.82 4.12 -5.71
C GLU A 181 4.44 4.07 -4.30
N LEU A 182 5.65 3.51 -4.13
CA LEU A 182 6.35 3.49 -2.85
C LEU A 182 6.69 4.90 -2.36
N MET A 183 7.14 5.79 -3.25
CA MET A 183 7.41 7.19 -2.91
C MET A 183 6.13 7.93 -2.52
N GLU A 184 5.04 7.77 -3.26
CA GLU A 184 3.76 8.40 -2.94
C GLU A 184 3.24 7.98 -1.57
N HIS A 185 3.34 6.69 -1.24
CA HIS A 185 3.00 6.20 0.10
C HIS A 185 3.93 6.76 1.18
N SER A 186 5.24 6.84 0.90
CA SER A 186 6.21 7.45 1.83
C SER A 186 5.93 8.94 2.07
N GLU A 187 5.53 9.69 1.04
CA GLU A 187 5.14 11.10 1.14
C GLU A 187 3.85 11.27 1.97
N ASN A 188 2.92 10.32 1.86
CA ASN A 188 1.69 10.26 2.66
C ASN A 188 1.89 9.74 4.09
N GLY A 189 3.13 9.49 4.51
CA GLY A 189 3.48 9.08 5.87
C GLY A 189 3.48 7.58 6.14
N ALA A 190 3.31 6.74 5.12
CA ALA A 190 3.52 5.30 5.27
C ALA A 190 5.00 5.00 5.51
N VAL A 191 5.29 4.03 6.37
CA VAL A 191 6.66 3.60 6.63
C VAL A 191 7.07 2.58 5.56
N ILE A 192 7.99 2.97 4.69
CA ILE A 192 8.54 2.12 3.63
C ILE A 192 9.98 1.72 3.97
N ASP A 193 10.36 0.47 3.70
CA ASP A 193 11.73 -0.01 3.88
C ASP A 193 12.68 0.69 2.88
N PRO A 194 13.71 1.43 3.36
CA PRO A 194 14.69 2.07 2.48
C PRO A 194 15.44 1.08 1.58
N THR A 195 15.60 -0.17 2.01
CA THR A 195 16.26 -1.24 1.24
C THR A 195 15.47 -1.57 -0.02
N LEU A 196 14.14 -1.50 0.05
CA LEU A 196 13.24 -1.77 -1.07
C LEU A 196 13.31 -0.68 -2.13
N LEU A 197 13.30 0.60 -1.71
CA LEU A 197 13.53 1.74 -2.59
C LEU A 197 14.89 1.62 -3.27
N HIS A 198 15.92 1.25 -2.51
CA HIS A 198 17.27 1.09 -3.03
C HIS A 198 17.39 -0.05 -4.05
N TYR A 199 16.77 -1.20 -3.80
CA TYR A 199 16.75 -2.32 -4.74
C TYR A 199 16.07 -1.93 -6.05
N SER A 200 14.87 -1.35 -5.98
CA SER A 200 14.12 -0.96 -7.17
C SER A 200 14.80 0.15 -7.96
N PHE A 201 15.38 1.14 -7.28
CA PHE A 201 16.15 2.21 -7.94
C PHE A 201 17.39 1.66 -8.64
N ALA A 202 18.16 0.80 -7.96
CA ALA A 202 19.34 0.16 -8.56
C ALA A 202 18.98 -0.69 -9.78
N PHE A 203 17.84 -1.39 -9.74
CA PHE A 203 17.34 -2.15 -10.86
C PHE A 203 17.02 -1.26 -12.08
N CYS A 204 16.32 -0.15 -11.89
CA CYS A 204 16.03 0.81 -12.96
C CYS A 204 17.31 1.47 -13.49
N ALA A 205 18.19 1.94 -12.61
CA ALA A 205 19.47 2.54 -13.00
C ALA A 205 20.31 1.57 -13.84
N SER A 206 20.37 0.28 -13.47
CA SER A 206 21.10 -0.76 -14.22
C SER A 206 20.60 -0.95 -15.65
N HIS A 207 19.31 -0.72 -15.88
CA HIS A 207 18.70 -0.80 -17.19
C HIS A 207 18.97 0.47 -17.99
N VAL A 208 18.81 1.65 -17.38
CA VAL A 208 18.91 2.95 -18.07
C VAL A 208 20.35 3.31 -18.45
N HIS A 209 21.30 3.11 -17.52
CA HIS A 209 22.69 3.52 -17.74
C HIS A 209 23.52 2.49 -18.50
N GLY A 210 23.04 1.24 -18.60
CA GLY A 210 23.74 0.15 -19.29
C GLY A 210 25.03 -0.27 -18.58
N ASN A 211 24.99 -1.37 -17.85
CA ASN A 211 26.18 -2.09 -17.33
C ASN A 211 25.74 -3.40 -16.66
N ARG A 212 24.95 -4.21 -17.39
CA ARG A 212 24.53 -5.52 -16.88
C ARG A 212 25.57 -6.57 -17.25
N PRO A 213 26.02 -7.41 -16.29
CA PRO A 213 26.82 -8.59 -16.63
C PRO A 213 26.04 -9.57 -17.54
N ASP A 214 24.70 -9.48 -17.53
CA ASP A 214 23.78 -10.39 -18.24
C ASP A 214 23.40 -9.93 -19.67
N GLY A 215 24.01 -8.86 -20.22
CA GLY A 215 23.81 -8.43 -21.62
C GLY A 215 23.16 -7.06 -21.82
N ILE A 216 22.72 -6.77 -23.06
CA ILE A 216 22.13 -5.48 -23.45
C ILE A 216 20.74 -5.32 -22.82
N GLY A 217 20.61 -4.41 -21.86
CA GLY A 217 19.31 -4.00 -21.34
C GLY A 217 18.58 -3.13 -22.37
N THR A 218 17.39 -3.55 -22.80
CA THR A 218 16.53 -2.74 -23.67
C THR A 218 15.64 -1.85 -22.82
N VAL A 219 15.78 -0.53 -22.97
CA VAL A 219 14.97 0.48 -22.29
C VAL A 219 14.37 1.42 -23.33
N SER A 220 13.08 1.70 -23.22
CA SER A 220 12.41 2.67 -24.07
C SER A 220 12.73 4.11 -23.68
N ILE A 221 12.56 5.04 -24.62
CA ILE A 221 12.75 6.47 -24.38
C ILE A 221 11.83 6.94 -23.24
N GLU A 222 10.57 6.50 -23.26
CA GLU A 222 9.59 6.83 -22.22
C GLU A 222 9.99 6.33 -20.83
N GLU A 223 10.55 5.11 -20.72
CA GLU A 223 11.07 4.61 -19.44
C GLU A 223 12.28 5.41 -18.95
N LYS A 224 13.13 5.89 -19.87
CA LYS A 224 14.29 6.71 -19.54
C LYS A 224 13.87 8.09 -19.03
N GLU A 225 12.89 8.73 -19.67
CA GLU A 225 12.34 10.01 -19.23
C GLU A 225 11.68 9.89 -17.85
N ARG A 226 10.82 8.88 -17.67
CA ARG A 226 10.20 8.60 -16.36
C ARG A 226 11.24 8.30 -15.27
N PHE A 227 12.35 7.65 -15.62
CA PHE A 227 13.41 7.38 -14.65
C PHE A 227 14.05 8.67 -14.13
N GLU A 228 14.37 9.63 -15.01
CA GLU A 228 14.94 10.92 -14.58
C GLU A 228 13.95 11.70 -13.70
N GLU A 229 12.66 11.71 -14.04
CA GLU A 229 11.62 12.33 -13.19
C GLU A 229 11.55 11.67 -11.79
N ILE A 230 11.55 10.33 -11.74
CA ILE A 230 11.54 9.57 -10.49
C ILE A 230 12.83 9.82 -9.70
N LYS A 231 13.97 9.92 -10.36
CA LYS A 231 15.28 10.20 -9.75
C LYS A 231 15.28 11.55 -9.04
N GLU A 232 14.79 12.61 -9.69
CA GLU A 232 14.68 13.94 -9.09
C GLU A 232 13.70 13.98 -7.90
N ARG A 233 12.53 13.33 -8.05
CA ARG A 233 11.56 13.20 -6.94
C ARG A 233 12.14 12.42 -5.76
N LEU A 234 12.81 11.30 -6.02
CA LEU A 234 13.45 10.48 -4.99
C LEU A 234 14.55 11.25 -4.26
N SER A 235 15.37 12.03 -4.98
CA SER A 235 16.38 12.90 -4.37
C SER A 235 15.74 13.87 -3.37
N SER A 236 14.66 14.53 -3.78
CA SER A 236 13.91 15.46 -2.92
C SER A 236 13.29 14.77 -1.70
N LEU A 237 12.75 13.55 -1.87
CA LEU A 237 12.20 12.74 -0.78
C LEU A 237 13.29 12.39 0.25
N LEU A 238 14.46 11.93 -0.20
CA LEU A 238 15.58 11.56 0.67
C LEU A 238 16.15 12.78 1.41
N GLU A 239 16.32 13.92 0.73
CA GLU A 239 16.72 15.18 1.37
C GLU A 239 15.71 15.60 2.46
N ASN A 240 14.42 15.44 2.21
CA ASN A 240 13.37 15.73 3.18
C ASN A 240 13.40 14.77 4.37
N GLN A 241 13.63 13.47 4.15
CA GLN A 241 13.78 12.46 5.21
C GLN A 241 15.00 12.76 6.10
N ILE A 242 16.13 13.14 5.51
CA ILE A 242 17.35 13.54 6.24
C ILE A 242 17.11 14.84 7.02
N SER A 243 16.43 15.81 6.41
CA SER A 243 16.11 17.09 7.07
C SER A 243 15.14 16.91 8.25
N HIS A 244 14.27 15.92 8.20
CA HIS A 244 13.30 15.58 9.25
C HIS A 244 13.69 14.32 10.02
N PHE A 245 14.99 14.12 10.26
CA PHE A 245 15.53 12.88 10.82
C PHE A 245 14.83 12.42 12.12
N ARG A 246 14.34 13.36 12.94
CA ARG A 246 13.63 13.05 14.21
C ARG A 246 12.30 12.31 14.01
N TYR A 247 11.62 12.53 12.89
CA TYR A 247 10.32 11.95 12.58
C TYR A 247 10.46 10.74 11.67
N CYS A 248 11.42 10.78 10.75
CA CYS A 248 11.67 9.71 9.78
C CYS A 248 12.49 8.56 10.38
N PHE A 249 13.27 8.78 11.44
CA PHE A 249 14.07 7.75 12.11
C PHE A 249 13.72 7.69 13.61
N PRO A 250 12.76 6.82 14.02
CA PRO A 250 12.33 6.75 15.41
C PRO A 250 13.46 6.34 16.36
N PHE A 251 13.41 6.85 17.59
CA PHE A 251 14.41 6.66 18.63
C PHE A 251 14.57 5.17 18.99
N GLY A 252 15.71 4.57 18.65
CA GLY A 252 16.05 3.20 19.06
C GLY A 252 17.07 2.51 18.16
N ARG A 253 17.01 2.72 16.84
CA ARG A 253 18.00 2.23 15.84
C ARG A 253 18.04 3.10 14.57
N PRO A 254 18.47 4.37 14.63
CA PRO A 254 18.63 5.18 13.43
C PRO A 254 19.71 4.64 12.49
N GLU A 255 20.68 3.87 13.00
CA GLU A 255 21.91 3.52 12.29
C GLU A 255 21.68 2.76 10.98
N GLY A 256 20.79 1.76 10.96
CA GLY A 256 20.53 0.97 9.75
C GLY A 256 19.76 1.73 8.68
N ALA A 257 18.61 2.29 9.06
CA ALA A 257 17.73 3.00 8.13
C ALA A 257 18.38 4.29 7.61
N LEU A 258 19.04 5.07 8.46
CA LEU A 258 19.75 6.29 8.03
C LEU A 258 20.92 5.96 7.11
N LYS A 259 21.70 4.92 7.42
CA LYS A 259 22.79 4.46 6.54
C LYS A 259 22.27 4.03 5.18
N ALA A 260 21.14 3.31 5.14
CA ALA A 260 20.49 2.93 3.90
C ALA A 260 19.98 4.14 3.11
N THR A 261 19.34 5.12 3.77
CA THR A 261 18.89 6.39 3.15
C THR A 261 20.07 7.18 2.57
N LEU A 262 21.17 7.31 3.31
CA LEU A 262 22.37 8.02 2.83
C LEU A 262 23.05 7.27 1.67
N SER A 263 23.13 5.95 1.74
CA SER A 263 23.67 5.11 0.65
C SER A 263 22.80 5.19 -0.60
N LEU A 264 21.47 5.26 -0.46
CA LEU A 264 20.56 5.48 -1.57
C LEU A 264 20.73 6.89 -2.15
N LEU A 265 20.84 7.93 -1.30
CA LEU A 265 21.08 9.30 -1.75
C LEU A 265 22.36 9.39 -2.58
N GLU A 266 23.45 8.79 -2.12
CA GLU A 266 24.71 8.72 -2.86
C GLU A 266 24.49 8.13 -4.26
N ARG A 267 23.76 7.02 -4.39
CA ARG A 267 23.45 6.40 -5.67
C ARG A 267 22.52 7.23 -6.55
N VAL A 268 21.55 7.92 -5.98
CA VAL A 268 20.63 8.80 -6.72
C VAL A 268 21.39 9.99 -7.31
N LEU A 269 22.42 10.49 -6.62
CA LEU A 269 23.23 11.59 -7.10
C LEU A 269 24.26 11.17 -8.17
N MET A 270 24.50 9.87 -8.38
CA MET A 270 25.40 9.41 -9.44
C MET A 270 24.83 9.76 -10.83
N LYS A 271 25.72 10.18 -11.74
CA LYS A 271 25.36 10.49 -13.13
C LYS A 271 25.22 9.22 -13.97
N ASP A 272 26.04 8.23 -13.70
CA ASP A 272 26.02 6.90 -14.30
C ASP A 272 26.47 5.85 -13.26
N ILE A 273 26.44 4.57 -13.60
CA ILE A 273 26.84 3.49 -12.68
C ILE A 273 28.36 3.39 -12.51
N ALA A 274 29.14 3.83 -13.50
CA ALA A 274 30.58 3.63 -13.56
C ALA A 274 31.38 4.69 -12.78
N THR A 275 30.83 5.90 -12.67
CA THR A 275 31.49 7.07 -12.11
C THR A 275 30.92 7.34 -10.72
N PRO A 276 31.61 6.92 -9.63
CA PRO A 276 31.18 7.27 -8.29
C PRO A 276 31.17 8.79 -8.12
N ILE A 277 30.15 9.29 -7.42
CA ILE A 277 30.05 10.72 -7.11
C ILE A 277 31.20 11.13 -6.16
N PRO A 278 31.85 12.29 -6.36
CA PRO A 278 32.83 12.78 -5.41
C PRO A 278 32.23 12.94 -4.01
N ALA A 279 32.94 12.47 -2.98
CA ALA A 279 32.46 12.52 -1.60
C ALA A 279 32.10 13.95 -1.15
N GLU A 280 32.77 14.97 -1.69
CA GLU A 280 32.48 16.38 -1.38
C GLU A 280 31.11 16.85 -1.88
N GLU A 281 30.61 16.31 -2.99
CA GLU A 281 29.28 16.64 -3.51
C GLU A 281 28.17 16.06 -2.60
N VAL A 282 28.33 14.80 -2.19
CA VAL A 282 27.41 14.17 -1.22
C VAL A 282 27.44 14.90 0.11
N LYS A 283 28.64 15.24 0.62
CA LYS A 283 28.82 16.04 1.84
C LYS A 283 28.12 17.40 1.74
N LYS A 284 28.17 18.06 0.58
CA LYS A 284 27.50 19.35 0.36
C LYS A 284 25.99 19.23 0.49
N VAL A 285 25.37 18.20 -0.10
CA VAL A 285 23.93 17.94 0.02
C VAL A 285 23.55 17.61 1.47
N VAL A 286 24.30 16.73 2.12
CA VAL A 286 24.06 16.35 3.52
C VAL A 286 24.19 17.56 4.45
N ARG A 287 25.20 18.41 4.25
CA ARG A 287 25.38 19.66 5.03
C ARG A 287 24.16 20.56 4.91
N LYS A 288 23.66 20.80 3.69
CA LYS A 288 22.45 21.60 3.45
C LYS A 288 21.22 21.00 4.15
N CYS A 289 21.07 19.68 4.13
CA CYS A 289 19.98 18.99 4.84
C CYS A 289 20.10 19.16 6.36
N LEU A 290 21.32 19.09 6.92
CA LEU A 290 21.57 19.28 8.34
C LEU A 290 21.36 20.73 8.80
N GLU A 291 21.72 21.71 7.97
CA GLU A 291 21.43 23.13 8.21
C GLU A 291 19.91 23.37 8.22
N LYS A 292 19.17 22.79 7.26
CA LYS A 292 17.71 22.83 7.22
C LYS A 292 17.10 22.13 8.45
N ALA A 293 17.63 20.98 8.85
CA ALA A 293 17.20 20.26 10.05
C ALA A 293 17.42 21.10 11.33
N ALA A 294 18.58 21.76 11.44
CA ALA A 294 18.88 22.65 12.56
C ALA A 294 17.89 23.81 12.64
N LEU A 295 17.59 24.43 11.51
CA LEU A 295 16.60 25.51 11.43
C LEU A 295 15.20 25.04 11.83
N ILE A 296 14.72 23.92 11.30
CA ILE A 296 13.40 23.35 11.64
C ILE A 296 13.33 23.06 13.15
N ASN A 297 14.37 22.45 13.71
CA ASN A 297 14.41 22.13 15.14
C ASN A 297 14.46 23.39 16.01
N TYR A 298 15.26 24.39 15.62
CA TYR A 298 15.37 25.66 16.35
C TYR A 298 14.05 26.44 16.33
N THR A 299 13.39 26.53 15.17
CA THR A 299 12.08 27.20 15.05
C THR A 299 11.03 26.51 15.92
N ARG A 300 10.94 25.17 15.87
CA ARG A 300 9.99 24.40 16.70
C ARG A 300 10.26 24.60 18.19
N LEU A 301 11.51 24.49 18.63
CA LEU A 301 11.89 24.73 20.04
C LEU A 301 11.54 26.15 20.49
N THR A 302 11.75 27.14 19.62
CA THR A 302 11.40 28.54 19.90
C THR A 302 9.88 28.74 20.01
N GLU A 303 9.09 28.07 19.18
CA GLU A 303 7.63 28.07 19.25
C GLU A 303 7.12 27.42 20.55
N TYR A 304 7.65 26.24 20.91
CA TYR A 304 7.31 25.58 22.18
C TYR A 304 7.67 26.44 23.40
N ALA A 305 8.85 27.05 23.41
CA ALA A 305 9.27 27.95 24.48
C ALA A 305 8.35 29.18 24.60
N LYS A 306 7.88 29.75 23.48
CA LYS A 306 6.91 30.87 23.50
C LYS A 306 5.56 30.47 24.08
N ILE A 307 5.11 29.24 23.86
CA ILE A 307 3.87 28.70 24.43
C ILE A 307 4.02 28.51 25.94
N GLU A 308 5.13 27.92 26.40
CA GLU A 308 5.38 27.74 27.85
C GLU A 308 5.52 29.08 28.58
N VAL A 309 6.24 30.05 28.02
CA VAL A 309 6.37 31.40 28.61
C VAL A 309 5.02 32.13 28.67
N SER A 310 4.14 31.91 27.70
CA SER A 310 2.78 32.48 27.72
C SER A 310 1.89 31.84 28.78
N ASN A 311 2.06 30.54 29.03
CA ASN A 311 1.40 29.82 30.12
C ASN A 311 2.00 30.15 31.51
N CYS A 312 3.24 30.65 31.53
CA CYS A 312 3.97 31.08 32.74
C CYS A 312 3.84 32.58 33.05
N ARG A 313 2.87 33.32 32.48
CA ARG A 313 2.59 34.73 32.81
C ARG A 313 1.99 34.91 34.22
N GLY A 314 2.75 34.50 35.23
CA GLY A 314 2.49 34.74 36.65
C GLY A 314 3.74 35.02 37.47
N VAL A 315 4.95 34.96 36.90
CA VAL A 315 6.17 35.33 37.63
C VAL A 315 7.04 36.19 36.73
N GLY A 316 7.18 37.46 37.13
CA GLY A 316 8.05 38.42 36.47
C GLY A 316 9.52 38.05 36.61
N GLU A 317 10.31 38.67 35.74
CA GLU A 317 11.77 38.64 35.63
C GLU A 317 12.38 37.64 34.66
N SER A 318 13.38 38.16 33.93
CA SER A 318 14.47 37.48 33.22
C SER A 318 14.27 37.07 31.74
N GLN A 319 14.37 38.07 30.86
CA GLN A 319 14.95 37.90 29.51
C GLN A 319 16.41 37.40 29.53
N GLN A 320 17.04 37.28 30.71
CA GLN A 320 18.44 36.88 30.90
C GLN A 320 18.66 35.35 30.99
N CYS A 321 17.60 34.54 31.03
CA CYS A 321 17.70 33.10 31.31
C CYS A 321 18.03 32.21 30.09
N LEU A 322 17.86 32.70 28.87
CA LEU A 322 18.01 31.87 27.66
C LEU A 322 19.47 31.48 27.32
N LEU A 323 20.46 32.24 27.79
CA LEU A 323 21.87 32.00 27.48
C LEU A 323 22.65 31.27 28.59
N THR A 324 22.16 31.26 29.83
CA THR A 324 22.86 30.69 31.00
C THR A 324 22.52 29.22 31.32
N GLU A 325 21.60 28.61 30.56
CA GLU A 325 21.25 27.18 30.68
C GLU A 325 21.86 26.27 29.61
N PHE A 326 22.60 26.82 28.64
CA PHE A 326 23.41 25.98 27.73
C PHE A 326 24.65 25.38 28.41
N SER A 327 24.94 25.79 29.65
CA SER A 327 26.02 25.23 30.47
C SER A 327 25.45 24.30 31.56
N VAL A 328 25.76 23.02 31.41
CA VAL A 328 25.64 21.93 32.40
C VAL A 328 24.27 21.27 32.57
N ARG A 329 24.09 20.11 31.90
CA ARG A 329 23.74 18.83 32.55
C ARG A 329 23.83 17.66 31.55
N SER A 330 25.08 17.26 31.25
CA SER A 330 25.38 15.94 30.67
C SER A 330 25.74 14.97 31.81
N PRO A 331 25.01 13.85 31.99
CA PRO A 331 25.44 12.74 32.85
C PRO A 331 26.56 11.90 32.22
N PHE A 332 26.91 12.12 30.95
CA PHE A 332 27.98 11.39 30.26
C PHE A 332 29.39 11.99 30.49
N LEU A 333 29.48 13.17 31.12
CA LEU A 333 30.74 13.81 31.51
C LEU A 333 31.05 13.73 33.02
N SER A 334 30.24 13.03 33.82
CA SER A 334 30.39 12.94 35.28
C SER A 334 31.54 12.04 35.78
N ARG A 335 32.68 12.03 35.08
CA ARG A 335 33.94 11.52 35.65
C ARG A 335 34.92 12.61 36.07
N THR A 336 34.51 13.86 36.14
CA THR A 336 35.31 14.95 36.73
C THR A 336 34.48 15.78 37.71
N ASN A 337 34.99 15.88 38.93
CA ASN A 337 34.41 16.53 40.11
C ASN A 337 34.13 18.04 39.90
N LEU A 338 33.04 18.56 40.48
CA LEU A 338 33.00 19.63 41.52
C LEU A 338 31.65 20.41 41.57
N TYR A 339 31.01 20.31 42.74
CA TYR A 339 30.30 21.30 43.59
C TYR A 339 29.54 22.55 43.06
N HIS A 340 28.26 22.58 43.48
CA HIS A 340 27.46 23.66 44.13
C HIS A 340 27.22 25.04 43.49
N GLY A 341 25.94 25.47 43.50
CA GLY A 341 25.54 26.88 43.39
C GLY A 341 24.04 27.09 43.13
N LYS A 342 23.36 27.81 44.03
CA LYS A 342 21.91 27.99 44.18
C LYS A 342 21.19 28.65 42.97
N GLY A 343 19.92 28.29 42.81
CA GLY A 343 18.87 29.10 42.17
C GLY A 343 18.75 28.94 40.65
N LYS A 344 17.88 28.04 40.18
CA LYS A 344 17.41 28.05 38.78
C LYS A 344 15.94 27.69 38.67
N CYS A 345 15.21 28.53 37.94
CA CYS A 345 13.85 28.32 37.48
C CYS A 345 13.89 27.17 36.47
N LEU A 346 13.33 26.01 36.83
CA LEU A 346 13.34 24.81 36.00
C LEU A 346 12.31 24.95 34.87
N ILE A 347 12.75 25.35 33.68
CA ILE A 347 11.99 25.04 32.46
C ILE A 347 12.05 23.53 32.29
N LYS A 348 10.90 22.88 32.40
CA LYS A 348 10.77 21.41 32.41
C LYS A 348 10.81 20.89 30.97
N ILE A 349 11.93 21.09 30.27
CA ILE A 349 12.16 20.50 28.95
C ILE A 349 12.18 18.97 29.14
N SER A 350 11.26 18.26 28.48
CA SER A 350 11.14 16.82 28.67
C SER A 350 12.45 16.12 28.28
N ALA A 351 12.87 15.10 29.03
CA ALA A 351 14.13 14.38 28.81
C ALA A 351 14.29 13.78 27.40
N GLY A 352 13.21 13.70 26.60
CA GLY A 352 13.24 13.29 25.20
C GLY A 352 13.81 14.36 24.24
N GLU A 353 13.65 15.65 24.55
CA GLU A 353 14.08 16.74 23.67
C GLU A 353 15.57 17.05 23.82
N LEU A 354 16.10 17.00 25.05
CA LEU A 354 17.53 17.05 25.32
C LEU A 354 18.28 15.88 24.66
N LYS A 355 17.72 14.66 24.68
CA LYS A 355 18.29 13.51 23.96
C LYS A 355 18.38 13.77 22.46
N SER A 356 17.41 14.47 21.87
CA SER A 356 17.39 14.78 20.43
C SER A 356 18.48 15.78 20.01
N PHE A 357 18.81 16.74 20.88
CA PHE A 357 19.90 17.71 20.65
C PHE A 357 21.28 17.04 20.81
N PHE A 358 21.43 16.19 21.83
CA PHE A 358 22.65 15.38 21.99
C PHE A 358 22.81 14.33 20.89
N LEU A 359 21.72 13.78 20.35
CA LEU A 359 21.78 12.90 19.17
C LEU A 359 22.18 13.68 17.91
N PHE A 360 21.70 14.91 17.72
CA PHE A 360 22.12 15.77 16.62
C PHE A 360 23.63 16.08 16.68
N ILE A 361 24.15 16.40 17.86
CA ILE A 361 25.59 16.57 18.09
C ILE A 361 26.34 15.24 17.89
N ALA A 362 25.82 14.13 18.40
CA ALA A 362 26.41 12.81 18.22
C ALA A 362 26.40 12.36 16.75
N LEU A 363 25.37 12.72 15.98
CA LEU A 363 25.25 12.43 14.54
C LEU A 363 26.23 13.29 13.75
N ILE A 364 26.40 14.57 14.11
CA ILE A 364 27.45 15.43 13.55
C ILE A 364 28.84 14.84 13.86
N CYS A 365 29.05 14.34 15.08
CA CYS A 365 30.31 13.67 15.47
C CYS A 365 30.50 12.32 14.76
N LEU A 366 29.46 11.51 14.59
CA LEU A 366 29.47 10.22 13.88
C LEU A 366 29.67 10.40 12.37
N LEU A 367 29.02 11.41 11.77
CA LEU A 367 29.25 11.79 10.39
C LEU A 367 30.65 12.38 10.20
N GLY A 368 31.18 13.13 11.17
CA GLY A 368 32.58 13.55 11.20
C GLY A 368 33.57 12.37 11.25
N LEU A 369 33.24 11.32 12.02
CA LEU A 369 34.04 10.10 12.10
C LEU A 369 33.95 9.22 10.84
N CYS A 370 32.77 9.13 10.19
CA CYS A 370 32.60 8.40 8.93
C CYS A 370 33.24 9.10 7.71
N LEU A 371 33.51 10.41 7.79
CA LEU A 371 34.07 11.21 6.69
C LEU A 371 35.59 11.47 6.81
N ASN A 372 36.27 10.74 7.71
CA ASN A 372 37.72 10.69 7.82
C ASN A 372 38.43 12.02 8.15
N GLU A 373 37.77 12.93 8.88
CA GLU A 373 38.46 14.03 9.56
C GLU A 373 38.16 13.98 11.05
N ARG A 374 39.22 13.82 11.86
CA ARG A 374 39.16 14.04 13.31
C ARG A 374 38.58 15.45 13.55
N PRO A 375 37.48 15.62 14.28
CA PRO A 375 37.09 16.95 14.71
C PRO A 375 38.18 17.48 15.63
N ARG A 376 38.99 18.41 15.13
CA ARG A 376 39.83 19.28 15.97
C ARG A 376 38.88 20.23 16.70
N ILE A 377 38.28 19.74 17.78
CA ILE A 377 37.73 20.59 18.81
C ILE A 377 38.94 21.27 19.45
N ARG A 378 39.24 22.51 19.05
CA ARG A 378 40.13 23.36 19.84
C ARG A 378 39.35 23.81 21.07
N ALA A 379 40.01 23.62 22.21
CA ALA A 379 39.52 23.83 23.56
C ALA A 379 38.97 25.24 23.82
#